data_AF-A0A968ACJ7-F1
#
_entry.id   AF-A0A968ACJ7-F1
#
_cell.length_a   1.000
_cell.length_b   1.000
_cell.length_c   1.000
_cell.angle_alpha   90.00
_cell.angle_beta   90.00
_cell.angle_gamma   90.00
#
_symmetry.space_group_name_H-M   'P 1'
#
loop_
_entity.id
_entity.type
_entity.pdbx_description
1 polymer ?
#
loop_
_entity_poly.entity_id
_entity_poly.type
_entity_poly.pdbx_seq_one_letter_code
_entity_poly.pdbx_strand_id
1 'polypeptide(L)'
;LEKALPDVELISVQLPHYLGPSACLHLMSTVSIVAEDLAVVYRPLTSVFFLQELERKGFQVVDVPEEEFGTMAPNVLALEPRVCVMLEGNPVTKQRLEAVGCSVFTYKGKHISLLAEGGPTCLTRPILRG
;
A
#
# COMPACT_ATOMS: atom_id res chain seq x y z
N LEU A 1 -9.84 20.62 1.55
CA LEU A 1 -9.17 19.85 0.48
C LEU A 1 -9.90 20.04 -0.84
N GLU A 2 -11.21 19.78 -0.91
CA GLU A 2 -12.02 19.98 -2.13
C GLU A 2 -11.86 21.36 -2.78
N LYS A 3 -11.87 22.44 -1.99
CA LYS A 3 -11.64 23.81 -2.51
C LYS A 3 -10.23 24.04 -3.06
N ALA A 4 -9.23 23.30 -2.60
CA ALA A 4 -7.84 23.46 -2.99
C ALA A 4 -7.45 22.57 -4.18
N LEU A 5 -8.24 21.52 -4.46
CA LEU A 5 -8.02 20.53 -5.52
C LEU A 5 -9.36 20.26 -6.23
N PRO A 6 -9.90 21.23 -7.00
CA PRO A 6 -11.24 21.14 -7.57
C PRO A 6 -11.39 20.03 -8.61
N ASP A 7 -10.28 19.61 -9.24
CA ASP A 7 -10.25 18.57 -10.28
C ASP A 7 -9.97 17.17 -9.71
N VAL A 8 -9.96 17.01 -8.38
CA VAL A 8 -9.68 15.74 -7.69
C VAL A 8 -10.93 15.23 -6.99
N GLU A 9 -11.34 14.00 -7.31
CA GLU A 9 -12.37 13.28 -6.56
C GLU A 9 -11.82 12.86 -5.19
N LEU A 10 -12.51 13.26 -4.11
CA LEU A 10 -12.15 12.87 -2.74
C LEU A 10 -13.01 11.68 -2.28
N ILE A 11 -12.37 10.54 -2.05
CA ILE A 11 -13.01 9.36 -1.45
C ILE A 11 -12.54 9.21 0.00
N SER A 12 -13.47 9.36 0.94
CA SER A 12 -13.16 9.21 2.38
C SER A 12 -13.30 7.76 2.82
N VAL A 13 -12.23 7.18 3.35
CA VAL A 13 -12.20 5.79 3.82
C VAL A 13 -11.95 5.78 5.33
N GLN A 14 -12.89 5.21 6.08
CA GLN A 14 -12.72 5.00 7.53
C GLN A 14 -11.79 3.80 7.77
N LEU A 15 -10.83 3.96 8.69
CA LEU A 15 -9.92 2.88 9.10
C LEU A 15 -10.56 2.04 10.21
N PRO A 16 -10.26 0.72 10.27
CA PRO A 16 -10.75 -0.13 11.36
C PRO A 16 -10.06 0.18 12.68
N HIS A 17 -10.72 -0.19 13.79
CA HIS A 17 -10.16 -0.02 15.13
C HIS A 17 -8.85 -0.81 15.35
N TYR A 18 -8.76 -2.02 14.79
CA TYR A 18 -7.61 -2.93 14.95
C TYR A 18 -7.15 -3.04 16.41
N LEU A 19 -5.89 -2.70 16.72
CA LEU A 19 -5.28 -2.73 18.05
C LEU A 19 -5.63 -1.52 18.94
N GLY A 20 -6.51 -0.64 18.48
CA GLY A 20 -7.05 0.47 19.24
C GLY A 20 -6.49 1.84 18.87
N PRO A 21 -6.97 2.90 19.53
CA PRO A 21 -6.71 4.30 19.14
C PRO A 21 -5.24 4.72 19.27
N SER A 22 -4.44 3.98 20.03
CA SER A 22 -3.00 4.24 20.18
C SER A 22 -2.16 3.59 19.07
N ALA A 23 -2.76 2.72 18.23
CA ALA A 23 -2.07 2.10 17.12
C ALA A 23 -1.87 3.08 15.96
N CYS A 24 -0.70 3.06 15.35
CA CYS A 24 -0.35 3.93 14.23
C CYS A 24 -0.80 3.32 12.89
N LEU A 25 -2.12 3.21 12.68
CA LEU A 25 -2.68 2.67 11.44
C LEU A 25 -3.00 3.80 10.46
N HIS A 26 -2.43 3.72 9.26
CA HIS A 26 -2.77 4.61 8.14
C HIS A 26 -3.42 3.81 7.01
N LEU A 27 -4.11 4.49 6.09
CA LEU A 27 -4.62 3.81 4.88
C LEU A 27 -3.49 3.11 4.12
N MET A 28 -2.32 3.76 4.03
CA MET A 28 -1.10 3.23 3.44
C MET A 28 -0.49 2.01 4.19
N SER A 29 -0.96 1.71 5.39
CA SER A 29 -0.59 0.48 6.10
C SER A 29 -1.32 -0.74 5.54
N THR A 30 -2.41 -0.52 4.79
CA THR A 30 -3.30 -1.60 4.30
C THR A 30 -3.40 -1.63 2.78
N VAL A 31 -3.17 -0.51 2.09
CA VAL A 31 -3.26 -0.40 0.63
C VAL A 31 -2.12 0.45 0.06
N SER A 32 -1.52 -0.02 -1.03
CA SER A 32 -0.62 0.77 -1.88
C SER A 32 -1.04 0.66 -3.36
N ILE A 33 -1.21 1.80 -4.02
CA ILE A 33 -1.46 1.86 -5.47
C ILE A 33 -0.10 1.87 -6.19
N VAL A 34 0.14 0.87 -7.03
CA VAL A 34 1.47 0.64 -7.66
C VAL A 34 1.46 0.80 -9.19
N ALA A 35 0.27 0.92 -9.78
CA ALA A 35 0.03 1.35 -11.16
C ALA A 35 -1.39 1.91 -11.27
N GLU A 36 -1.76 2.43 -12.44
CA GLU A 36 -3.08 3.02 -12.73
C GLU A 36 -4.24 2.02 -12.53
N ASP A 37 -3.93 0.73 -12.63
CA ASP A 37 -4.88 -0.39 -12.58
C ASP A 37 -4.47 -1.46 -11.55
N LEU A 38 -3.53 -1.18 -10.65
CA LEU A 38 -2.98 -2.18 -9.73
C LEU A 38 -2.81 -1.67 -8.30
N ALA A 39 -3.39 -2.41 -7.35
CA ALA A 39 -3.28 -2.14 -5.91
C ALA A 39 -2.74 -3.37 -5.15
N VAL A 40 -1.86 -3.13 -4.18
CA VAL A 40 -1.45 -4.12 -3.17
C VAL A 40 -2.32 -3.89 -1.94
N VAL A 41 -2.99 -4.94 -1.46
CA VAL A 41 -4.02 -4.78 -0.42
C VAL A 41 -3.93 -5.89 0.62
N TYR A 42 -4.00 -5.50 1.90
CA TYR A 42 -4.30 -6.41 3.00
C TYR A 42 -5.77 -6.29 3.38
N ARG A 43 -6.60 -7.20 2.82
CA ARG A 43 -8.06 -7.16 2.94
C ARG A 43 -8.61 -7.19 4.37
N PRO A 44 -8.07 -7.97 5.33
CA PRO A 44 -8.64 -8.06 6.68
C PRO A 44 -8.81 -6.72 7.40
N LEU A 45 -7.96 -5.73 7.08
CA LEU A 45 -8.03 -4.38 7.64
C LEU A 45 -8.40 -3.29 6.62
N THR A 46 -8.78 -3.67 5.40
CA THR A 46 -9.22 -2.72 4.37
C THR A 46 -10.73 -2.61 4.37
N SER A 47 -11.26 -1.39 4.31
CA SER A 47 -12.70 -1.13 4.24
C SER A 47 -13.34 -1.83 3.03
N VAL A 48 -14.48 -2.51 3.27
CA VAL A 48 -15.28 -3.14 2.20
C VAL A 48 -15.66 -2.14 1.13
N PHE A 49 -16.11 -0.94 1.53
CA PHE A 49 -16.44 0.14 0.61
C PHE A 49 -15.24 0.48 -0.30
N PHE A 50 -14.03 0.54 0.26
CA PHE A 50 -12.85 0.89 -0.53
C PHE A 50 -12.45 -0.22 -1.50
N LEU A 51 -12.57 -1.49 -1.10
CA LEU A 51 -12.37 -2.62 -2.01
C LEU A 51 -13.34 -2.60 -3.20
N GLN A 52 -14.61 -2.27 -2.95
CA GLN A 52 -15.62 -2.12 -3.99
C GLN A 52 -15.32 -0.93 -4.91
N GLU A 53 -14.80 0.17 -4.38
CA GLU A 53 -14.37 1.31 -5.20
C GLU A 53 -13.17 0.98 -6.09
N LEU A 54 -12.19 0.21 -5.60
CA LEU A 54 -11.08 -0.29 -6.41
C LEU A 54 -11.61 -1.17 -7.56
N GLU A 55 -12.50 -2.11 -7.27
CA GLU A 55 -13.13 -2.97 -8.29
C GLU A 55 -13.92 -2.15 -9.31
N ARG A 56 -14.75 -1.20 -8.87
CA ARG A 56 -15.54 -0.30 -9.74
C ARG A 56 -14.64 0.53 -10.67
N LYS A 57 -13.45 0.92 -10.20
CA LYS A 57 -12.45 1.66 -10.97
C LYS A 57 -11.55 0.74 -11.82
N GLY A 58 -11.76 -0.57 -11.80
CA GLY A 58 -11.06 -1.52 -12.66
C GLY A 58 -9.68 -1.95 -12.14
N PHE A 59 -9.41 -1.77 -10.85
CA PHE A 59 -8.14 -2.20 -10.27
C PHE A 59 -8.07 -3.72 -10.13
N GLN A 60 -6.96 -4.28 -10.59
CA GLN A 60 -6.49 -5.58 -10.12
C GLN A 60 -5.93 -5.42 -8.70
N VAL A 61 -6.22 -6.40 -7.85
CA VAL A 61 -5.72 -6.45 -6.47
C VAL A 61 -4.73 -7.59 -6.29
N VAL A 62 -3.55 -7.25 -5.78
CA VAL A 62 -2.57 -8.20 -5.24
C VAL A 62 -2.80 -8.30 -3.75
N ASP A 63 -3.32 -9.45 -3.33
CA ASP A 63 -3.57 -9.73 -1.93
C ASP A 63 -2.28 -9.98 -1.15
N VAL A 64 -2.14 -9.32 0.00
CA VAL A 64 -1.08 -9.56 0.98
C VAL A 64 -1.51 -10.71 1.90
N PRO A 65 -0.70 -11.76 2.08
CA PRO A 65 -1.01 -12.85 3.00
C PRO A 65 -0.85 -12.40 4.46
N GLU A 66 -1.58 -13.04 5.37
CA GLU A 66 -1.59 -12.73 6.80
C GLU A 66 -0.18 -12.72 7.40
N GLU A 67 0.63 -13.70 7.00
CA GLU A 67 1.98 -13.93 7.51
C GLU A 67 2.94 -12.78 7.17
N GLU A 68 2.62 -11.97 6.16
CA GLU A 68 3.46 -10.86 5.70
C GLU A 68 2.91 -9.47 6.10
N PHE A 69 1.76 -9.41 6.76
CA PHE A 69 1.21 -8.13 7.23
C PHE A 69 2.13 -7.48 8.27
N GLY A 70 2.57 -8.24 9.28
CA GLY A 70 3.46 -7.77 10.34
C GLY A 70 4.86 -7.38 9.85
N THR A 71 5.26 -7.81 8.65
CA THR A 71 6.52 -7.46 7.99
C THR A 71 6.34 -6.32 6.98
N MET A 72 5.20 -5.62 7.04
CA MET A 72 4.85 -4.43 6.25
C MET A 72 4.77 -4.68 4.74
N ALA A 73 4.38 -5.89 4.31
CA ALA A 73 4.16 -6.19 2.90
C ALA A 73 3.21 -5.22 2.15
N PRO A 74 2.14 -4.66 2.76
CA PRO A 74 1.27 -3.73 2.04
C PRO A 74 1.95 -2.39 1.74
N ASN A 75 3.06 -2.08 2.40
CA ASN A 75 3.76 -0.81 2.26
C ASN A 75 4.74 -0.88 1.07
N VAL A 76 4.21 -0.59 -0.11
CA VAL A 76 4.92 -0.71 -1.40
C VAL A 76 4.97 0.65 -2.07
N LEU A 77 6.15 1.17 -2.31
CA LEU A 77 6.33 2.47 -2.96
C LEU A 77 6.48 2.27 -4.47
N ALA A 78 5.52 2.77 -5.26
CA ALA A 78 5.67 2.90 -6.69
C ALA A 78 6.69 4.00 -7.06
N LEU A 79 7.68 3.61 -7.84
CA LEU A 79 8.67 4.47 -8.48
C LEU A 79 8.17 4.92 -9.86
N GLU A 80 7.61 3.99 -10.62
CA GLU A 80 6.93 4.15 -11.91
C GLU A 80 5.78 3.11 -11.97
N PRO A 81 4.84 3.17 -12.93
CA PRO A 81 3.82 2.14 -13.08
C PRO A 81 4.45 0.73 -13.14
N ARG A 82 4.05 -0.15 -12.22
CA ARG A 82 4.59 -1.53 -12.08
C ARG A 82 6.09 -1.61 -11.75
N VAL A 83 6.74 -0.51 -11.36
CA VAL A 83 8.11 -0.52 -10.82
C VAL A 83 8.05 -0.04 -9.38
N CYS A 84 8.38 -0.90 -8.44
CA CYS A 84 8.18 -0.59 -7.02
C CYS A 84 9.31 -1.06 -6.11
N VAL A 85 9.36 -0.47 -4.92
CA VAL A 85 10.24 -0.89 -3.84
C VAL A 85 9.43 -1.29 -2.61
N MET A 86 9.80 -2.41 -2.00
CA MET A 86 9.18 -2.92 -0.77
C MET A 86 10.25 -3.43 0.22
N LEU A 87 9.84 -3.79 1.42
CA LEU A 87 10.77 -4.35 2.41
C LEU A 87 11.20 -5.78 2.03
N GLU A 88 12.48 -6.11 2.25
CA GLU A 88 12.92 -7.51 2.28
C GLU A 88 12.15 -8.33 3.33
N GLY A 89 11.94 -9.62 3.07
CA GLY A 89 11.24 -10.53 3.99
C GLY A 89 9.76 -10.80 3.65
N ASN A 90 9.28 -10.30 2.51
CA ASN A 90 7.90 -10.50 2.02
C ASN A 90 7.88 -11.27 0.67
N PRO A 91 8.40 -12.52 0.62
CA PRO A 91 8.58 -13.27 -0.62
C PRO A 91 7.28 -13.57 -1.39
N VAL A 92 6.17 -13.81 -0.71
CA VAL A 92 4.89 -14.16 -1.34
C VAL A 92 4.29 -12.93 -2.01
N THR A 93 4.23 -11.80 -1.32
CA THR A 93 3.75 -10.54 -1.91
C THR A 93 4.64 -10.10 -3.06
N LYS A 94 5.97 -10.21 -2.92
CA LYS A 94 6.91 -9.95 -4.01
C LYS A 94 6.62 -10.83 -5.22
N GLN A 95 6.50 -12.15 -5.03
CA GLN A 95 6.23 -13.08 -6.13
C GLN A 95 4.89 -12.79 -6.80
N ARG A 96 3.85 -12.44 -6.03
CA ARG A 96 2.54 -12.07 -6.59
C ARG A 96 2.61 -10.79 -7.41
N LEU A 97 3.40 -9.80 -6.99
CA LEU A 97 3.66 -8.59 -7.76
C LEU A 97 4.42 -8.88 -9.06
N GLU A 98 5.48 -9.69 -9.00
CA GLU A 98 6.25 -10.09 -10.18
C GLU A 98 5.39 -10.88 -11.18
N ALA A 99 4.49 -11.75 -10.68
CA ALA A 99 3.58 -12.54 -11.51
C ALA A 99 2.57 -11.68 -12.29
N VAL A 100 2.32 -10.44 -11.86
CA VAL A 100 1.43 -9.48 -12.54
C VAL A 100 2.21 -8.40 -13.30
N GLY A 101 3.50 -8.66 -13.56
CA GLY A 101 4.35 -7.84 -14.40
C GLY A 101 5.09 -6.72 -13.69
N CYS A 102 5.17 -6.73 -12.35
CA CYS A 102 5.94 -5.72 -11.63
C CYS A 102 7.44 -6.03 -11.60
N SER A 103 8.27 -5.00 -11.76
CA SER A 103 9.67 -5.01 -11.34
C SER A 103 9.74 -4.62 -9.86
N VAL A 104 10.16 -5.55 -8.99
CA VAL A 104 10.15 -5.35 -7.54
C VAL A 104 11.58 -5.27 -6.99
N PHE A 105 11.96 -4.09 -6.51
CA PHE A 105 13.17 -3.87 -5.72
C PHE A 105 12.87 -4.09 -4.24
N THR A 106 13.89 -4.51 -3.49
CA THR A 106 13.78 -4.68 -2.03
C THR A 106 14.90 -3.95 -1.31
N TYR A 107 14.66 -3.54 -0.07
CA TYR A 107 15.68 -3.00 0.81
C TYR A 107 15.62 -3.57 2.23
N LYS A 108 16.77 -3.53 2.91
CA LYS A 108 16.91 -3.94 4.31
C LYS A 108 16.43 -2.83 5.23
N GLY A 109 15.21 -2.97 5.75
CA GLY A 109 14.61 -1.97 6.64
C GLY A 109 14.53 -2.38 8.12
N LYS A 110 15.37 -3.33 8.60
CA LYS A 110 15.27 -3.82 10.00
C LYS A 110 15.22 -2.70 11.04
N HIS A 111 16.12 -1.73 10.94
CA HIS A 111 16.25 -0.67 11.93
C HIS A 111 15.44 0.59 11.59
N ILE A 112 15.27 0.89 10.30
CA ILE A 112 14.61 2.13 9.86
C ILE A 112 13.11 1.96 9.62
N SER A 113 12.63 0.72 9.51
CA SER A 113 11.24 0.42 9.17
C SER A 113 10.59 -0.48 10.21
N LEU A 114 11.10 -1.69 10.46
CA LEU A 114 10.40 -2.65 11.32
C LEU A 114 10.27 -2.17 12.76
N LEU A 115 11.31 -1.52 13.30
CA LEU A 115 11.29 -0.98 14.67
C LEU A 115 10.41 0.27 14.81
N ALA A 116 10.14 0.98 13.71
CA ALA A 116 9.39 2.23 13.68
C ALA A 116 8.02 2.08 12.99
N GLU A 117 7.66 0.87 12.59
CA GLU A 117 6.41 0.52 11.90
C GLU A 117 6.15 1.36 10.63
N GLY A 118 7.21 1.67 9.87
CA GLY A 118 7.16 2.54 8.69
C GLY A 118 7.91 1.99 7.48
N GLY A 119 7.18 1.53 6.45
CA GLY A 119 7.77 1.07 5.20
C GLY A 119 8.17 2.21 4.24
N PRO A 120 8.58 1.91 3.00
CA PRO A 120 9.10 2.90 2.05
C PRO A 120 8.12 4.05 1.72
N THR A 121 6.81 3.82 1.73
CA THR A 121 5.83 4.91 1.51
C THR A 121 5.76 5.87 2.70
N CYS A 122 5.97 5.37 3.92
CA CYS A 122 6.00 6.19 5.13
C CYS A 122 7.29 7.03 5.24
N LEU A 123 8.38 6.55 4.64
CA LEU A 123 9.70 7.21 4.65
C LEU A 123 9.87 8.25 3.53
N THR A 124 8.89 8.40 2.65
CA THR A 124 8.99 9.24 1.46
C THR A 124 7.78 10.15 1.30
N ARG A 125 7.99 11.28 0.61
CA ARG A 125 6.92 12.19 0.20
C ARG A 125 7.16 12.61 -1.24
N PRO A 126 6.56 11.94 -2.23
CA PRO A 126 6.69 12.32 -3.63
C PRO A 126 6.24 13.77 -3.84
N ILE A 127 7.09 14.57 -4.50
CA ILE A 127 6.80 15.97 -4.83
C ILE A 127 6.24 16.09 -6.25
N LEU A 128 6.66 15.19 -7.15
CA LEU A 128 6.27 15.14 -8.54
C LEU A 128 6.14 13.67 -8.99
N ARG A 129 5.12 13.37 -9.78
CA ARG A 129 4.93 12.13 -10.53
C ARG A 129 4.60 12.51 -11.98
N GLY A 130 5.16 11.78 -12.93
CA GLY A 130 5.01 12.01 -14.37
C GLY A 130 3.85 11.22 -14.97
#